data_AF-A0A920BHQ8-F1
#
_entry.id   AF-A0A920BHQ8-F1
#
_cell.length_a   1.000
_cell.length_b   1.000
_cell.length_c   1.000
_cell.angle_alpha   90.00
_cell.angle_beta   90.00
_cell.angle_gamma   90.00
#
_symmetry.space_group_name_H-M   'P 1'
#
loop_
_entity.id
_entity.type
_entity.pdbx_description
1 polymer ?
#
loop_
_entity_poly.entity_id
_entity_poly.type
_entity_poly.pdbx_seq_one_letter_code
_entity_poly.pdbx_strand_id
1 'polypeptide(L)'
;MKGTLETSFTKGAETVTRKLTPDTAITLASGKQGNIRRRSLLLVRNVGMHISTEMVTVQGEPIPETLIDAVVTTMCGMHDLLNNGETTNSPSGSIYIVKPKCMAHKK
;
A
#
# COMPACT_ATOMS: atom_id res chain seq x y z
N MET A 1 1.13 -4.90 -3.73
CA MET A 1 1.32 -3.65 -4.50
C MET A 1 1.46 -3.92 -6.02
N LYS A 2 0.65 -4.82 -6.59
CA LYS A 2 0.81 -5.25 -8.00
C LYS A 2 0.04 -4.39 -9.02
N GLY A 3 -0.83 -3.49 -8.58
CA GLY A 3 -1.64 -2.66 -9.48
C GLY A 3 -2.94 -3.30 -9.97
N THR A 4 -3.16 -4.59 -9.72
CA THR A 4 -4.25 -5.39 -10.32
C THR A 4 -5.56 -5.40 -9.52
N LEU A 5 -5.71 -4.53 -8.51
CA LEU A 5 -6.91 -4.53 -7.68
C LEU A 5 -8.06 -3.90 -8.45
N GLU A 6 -9.14 -4.65 -8.61
CA GLU A 6 -10.39 -4.20 -9.22
C GLU A 6 -11.60 -4.72 -8.45
N THR A 7 -12.72 -4.03 -8.63
CA THR A 7 -14.01 -4.43 -8.05
C THR A 7 -15.14 -4.01 -8.97
N SER A 8 -16.18 -4.84 -9.07
CA SER A 8 -17.36 -4.58 -9.89
C SER A 8 -18.58 -4.38 -9.01
N PHE A 9 -19.38 -3.36 -9.31
CA PHE A 9 -20.60 -3.06 -8.58
C PHE A 9 -21.66 -2.47 -9.50
N THR A 10 -22.93 -2.62 -9.12
CA THR A 10 -24.07 -2.10 -9.88
C THR A 10 -24.28 -0.61 -9.61
N LYS A 11 -24.47 0.17 -10.67
CA LYS A 11 -24.84 1.59 -10.61
C LYS A 11 -26.07 1.80 -11.50
N GLY A 12 -27.25 1.80 -10.89
CA GLY A 12 -28.51 1.82 -11.65
C GLY A 12 -28.73 0.49 -12.38
N ALA A 13 -28.85 0.53 -13.71
CA ALA A 13 -29.03 -0.65 -14.55
C ALA A 13 -27.70 -1.24 -15.09
N GLU A 14 -26.56 -0.59 -14.83
CA GLU A 14 -25.27 -0.99 -15.38
C GLU A 14 -24.34 -1.55 -14.31
N THR A 15 -23.51 -2.52 -14.70
CA THR A 15 -22.39 -3.00 -13.88
C THR A 15 -21.14 -2.20 -14.25
N VAL A 16 -20.51 -1.58 -13.26
CA VAL A 16 -19.29 -0.78 -13.43
C VAL A 16 -18.14 -1.48 -12.73
N THR A 17 -17.03 -1.68 -13.44
CA THR A 17 -15.75 -2.16 -12.87
C THR A 17 -14.82 -1.00 -12.58
N ARG A 18 -14.38 -0.89 -11.34
CA ARG A 18 -13.42 0.12 -10.88
C ARG A 18 -12.06 -0.54 -10.65
N LYS A 19 -11.03 0.04 -11.28
CA LYS A 19 -9.62 -0.32 -11.14
C LYS A 19 -8.75 0.92 -10.97
N LEU A 20 -7.46 0.74 -10.71
CA LEU A 20 -6.52 1.86 -10.58
C LEU A 20 -6.36 2.63 -11.90
N THR A 21 -6.44 3.96 -11.82
CA THR A 21 -6.25 4.84 -12.98
C THR A 21 -4.78 4.82 -13.42
N PRO A 22 -4.48 4.60 -14.70
CA PRO A 22 -3.11 4.66 -15.21
C PRO A 22 -2.58 6.10 -15.22
N ASP A 23 -1.25 6.25 -15.26
CA ASP A 23 -0.62 7.56 -15.44
C ASP A 23 -0.95 8.13 -16.82
N THR A 24 -0.97 9.45 -16.95
CA THR A 24 -1.33 10.14 -18.21
C THR A 24 -0.14 10.88 -18.77
N ALA A 25 0.19 10.63 -20.03
CA ALA A 25 1.17 11.41 -20.77
C ALA A 25 0.67 12.85 -20.99
N ILE A 26 1.58 13.80 -20.86
CA ILE A 26 1.32 15.23 -21.08
C ILE A 26 2.45 15.87 -21.89
N THR A 27 2.10 16.89 -22.67
CA THR A 27 3.08 17.78 -23.28
C THR A 27 3.31 18.98 -22.37
N LEU A 28 4.55 19.19 -21.94
CA LEU A 28 4.94 20.33 -21.12
C LEU A 28 4.99 21.61 -21.96
N ALA A 29 4.96 22.78 -21.31
CA ALA A 29 5.10 24.07 -21.99
C ALA A 29 6.40 24.20 -22.82
N SER A 30 7.43 23.43 -22.48
CA SER A 30 8.69 23.34 -23.23
C SER A 30 8.60 22.47 -24.50
N GLY A 31 7.45 21.86 -24.79
CA GLY A 31 7.25 20.90 -25.87
C GLY A 31 7.73 19.48 -25.54
N LYS A 32 8.39 19.25 -24.40
CA LYS A 32 8.83 17.92 -23.96
C LYS A 32 7.65 17.07 -23.46
N GLN A 33 7.78 15.75 -23.61
CA GLN A 33 6.84 14.79 -23.03
C GLN A 33 7.11 14.59 -21.52
N GLY A 34 6.05 14.44 -20.74
CA GLY A 34 6.08 14.10 -19.32
C GLY A 34 4.91 13.20 -18.95
N ASN A 35 4.87 12.72 -17.70
CA ASN A 35 3.78 11.90 -17.19
C ASN A 35 3.23 12.49 -15.89
N ILE A 36 1.90 12.56 -15.78
CA ILE A 36 1.20 12.88 -14.53
C ILE A 36 0.75 11.57 -13.88
N ARG A 37 1.09 11.41 -12.60
CA ARG A 37 0.54 10.34 -11.78
C ARG A 37 -0.92 10.62 -11.44
N ARG A 38 -1.79 9.65 -11.74
CA ARG A 38 -3.24 9.74 -11.49
C ARG A 38 -3.69 9.04 -10.20
N ARG A 39 -2.73 8.63 -9.38
CA ARG A 39 -2.93 7.86 -8.15
C ARG A 39 -2.27 8.61 -6.99
N SER A 40 -2.90 8.55 -5.82
CA SER A 40 -2.29 9.04 -4.59
C SER A 40 -1.11 8.14 -4.22
N LEU A 41 -0.11 8.74 -3.57
CA LEU A 41 0.87 7.97 -2.83
C LEU A 41 0.16 7.21 -1.70
N LEU A 42 0.38 5.90 -1.65
CA LEU A 42 -0.19 5.02 -0.65
C LEU A 42 0.76 4.90 0.54
N LEU A 43 0.18 5.07 1.73
CA LEU A 43 0.75 4.71 3.01
C LEU A 43 -0.06 3.53 3.56
N VAL A 44 0.59 2.65 4.31
CA VAL A 44 -0.09 1.57 5.05
C VAL A 44 0.00 1.85 6.55
N ARG A 45 -1.13 1.75 7.26
CA ARG A 45 -1.17 1.98 8.70
C ARG A 45 -1.29 0.65 9.42
N ASN A 46 -0.18 0.18 9.96
CA ASN A 46 -0.14 -1.04 10.77
C ASN A 46 -0.81 -0.78 12.13
N VAL A 47 -1.11 -1.85 12.86
CA VAL A 47 -1.65 -1.76 14.21
C VAL A 47 -0.62 -1.25 15.22
N GLY A 48 -1.09 -0.87 16.41
CA GLY A 48 -0.23 -0.52 17.55
C GLY A 48 0.39 -1.76 18.20
N MET A 49 1.29 -1.60 19.17
CA MET A 49 1.93 -2.74 19.85
C MET A 49 1.06 -3.41 20.94
N HIS A 50 -0.16 -2.94 21.17
CA HIS A 50 -1.03 -3.36 22.28
C HIS A 50 -1.97 -4.52 21.92
N ILE A 51 -1.93 -5.00 20.68
CA ILE A 51 -2.79 -6.08 20.19
C ILE A 51 -1.90 -7.28 19.85
N SER A 52 -2.31 -8.45 20.32
CA SER A 52 -1.74 -9.75 19.96
C SER A 52 -2.75 -10.56 19.16
N THR A 53 -2.26 -11.52 18.36
CA THR A 53 -3.10 -12.36 17.52
C THR A 53 -2.61 -13.79 17.49
N GLU A 54 -3.54 -14.73 17.36
CA GLU A 54 -3.30 -16.18 17.26
C GLU A 54 -2.98 -16.63 15.83
N MET A 55 -2.93 -15.71 14.85
CA MET A 55 -2.55 -16.04 13.46
C MET A 55 -1.19 -16.75 13.38
N VAL A 56 -0.26 -16.39 14.27
CA VAL A 56 1.03 -17.06 14.46
C VAL A 56 1.30 -17.16 15.96
N THR A 57 1.73 -18.34 16.42
CA THR A 57 2.11 -18.57 17.81
C THR A 57 3.59 -18.89 17.94
N VAL A 58 4.22 -18.44 19.02
CA VAL A 58 5.60 -18.84 19.39
C VAL A 58 5.52 -19.52 20.74
N GLN A 59 5.96 -20.79 20.81
CA GLN A 59 5.86 -21.63 22.02
C GLN A 59 4.41 -21.77 22.56
N GLY A 60 3.42 -21.73 21.66
CA GLY A 60 2.00 -21.82 22.02
C GLY A 60 1.34 -20.49 22.38
N GLU A 61 2.11 -19.40 22.46
CA GLU A 61 1.58 -18.07 22.82
C GLU A 61 1.36 -17.17 21.60
N PRO A 62 0.28 -16.36 21.58
CA PRO A 62 0.04 -15.34 20.56
C PRO A 62 1.16 -14.30 20.53
N ILE A 63 1.51 -13.82 19.33
CA ILE A 63 2.51 -12.76 19.18
C ILE A 63 1.87 -11.38 18.94
N PRO A 64 2.59 -10.27 19.18
CA PRO A 64 2.11 -8.94 18.82
C PRO A 64 1.78 -8.83 17.32
N GLU A 65 0.54 -8.46 17.00
CA GLU A 65 0.04 -8.39 15.61
C GLU A 65 0.88 -7.42 14.76
N THR A 66 1.42 -6.38 15.38
CA THR A 66 2.30 -5.43 14.68
C THR A 66 3.53 -6.07 14.02
N LEU A 67 4.04 -7.20 14.53
CA LEU A 67 5.18 -7.89 13.93
C LEU A 67 4.76 -8.56 12.63
N ILE A 68 3.58 -9.20 12.64
CA ILE A 68 2.97 -9.80 11.45
C ILE A 68 2.70 -8.71 10.42
N ASP A 69 2.06 -7.60 10.84
CA ASP A 69 1.82 -6.45 9.97
C ASP A 69 3.12 -5.93 9.32
N ALA A 70 4.19 -5.78 10.11
CA ALA A 70 5.47 -5.29 9.58
C ALA A 70 6.02 -6.23 8.50
N VAL A 71 5.98 -7.55 8.71
CA VAL A 71 6.44 -8.54 7.74
C VAL A 71 5.53 -8.57 6.52
N VAL A 72 4.23 -8.74 6.71
CA VAL A 72 3.24 -8.91 5.62
C VAL A 72 3.15 -7.65 4.76
N THR A 73 3.02 -6.47 5.36
CA THR A 73 2.88 -5.23 4.58
C THR A 73 4.17 -4.88 3.85
N THR A 74 5.34 -5.14 4.44
CA THR A 74 6.64 -4.98 3.76
C THR A 74 6.77 -5.95 2.58
N MET A 75 6.45 -7.23 2.76
CA MET A 75 6.46 -8.22 1.66
C MET A 75 5.49 -7.82 0.54
N CYS A 76 4.30 -7.34 0.88
CA CYS A 76 3.36 -6.79 -0.10
C CYS A 76 3.92 -5.55 -0.82
N GLY A 77 4.67 -4.72 -0.09
CA GLY A 77 5.41 -3.55 -0.56
C GLY A 77 6.57 -3.87 -1.49
N MET A 78 7.19 -5.05 -1.35
CA MET A 78 8.28 -5.47 -2.25
C MET A 78 7.85 -5.55 -3.71
N HIS A 79 6.57 -5.82 -3.99
CA HIS A 79 6.05 -5.75 -5.35
C HIS A 79 6.23 -4.37 -6.01
N ASP A 80 6.15 -3.32 -5.20
CA ASP A 80 6.42 -1.94 -5.64
C ASP A 80 7.91 -1.74 -5.89
N LEU A 81 8.76 -2.13 -4.93
CA LEU A 81 10.22 -1.94 -5.02
C LEU A 81 10.86 -2.71 -6.18
N LEU A 82 10.36 -3.91 -6.44
CA LEU A 82 10.83 -4.78 -7.52
C LEU A 82 10.22 -4.43 -8.88
N ASN A 83 9.31 -3.44 -8.93
CA ASN A 83 8.58 -3.04 -10.14
C ASN A 83 7.92 -4.22 -10.87
N ASN A 84 7.40 -5.21 -10.15
CA ASN A 84 6.83 -6.44 -10.73
C ASN A 84 5.30 -6.43 -10.80
N GLY A 85 4.70 -5.24 -10.71
CA GLY A 85 3.28 -4.98 -10.91
C GLY A 85 3.02 -4.13 -12.15
N GLU A 86 1.74 -3.91 -12.46
CA GLU A 86 1.30 -3.01 -13.54
C GLU A 86 1.61 -1.53 -13.25
N THR A 87 1.83 -1.20 -11.98
CA THR A 87 1.93 0.18 -11.50
C THR A 87 2.88 0.28 -10.32
N THR A 88 3.58 1.40 -10.18
CA THR A 88 4.41 1.69 -9.01
C THR A 88 3.80 2.80 -8.14
N ASN A 89 3.94 2.65 -6.83
CA ASN A 89 3.52 3.57 -5.79
C ASN A 89 4.65 4.54 -5.43
N SER A 90 5.81 4.06 -4.98
CA SER A 90 6.91 4.95 -4.60
C SER A 90 7.73 5.40 -5.81
N PRO A 91 7.94 6.72 -6.01
CA PRO A 91 8.87 7.21 -7.01
C PRO A 91 10.34 7.08 -6.55
N SER A 92 10.57 6.90 -5.24
CA SER A 92 11.91 6.88 -4.61
C SER A 92 12.34 5.49 -4.12
N GLY A 93 11.58 4.44 -4.41
CA GLY A 93 11.88 3.08 -3.95
C GLY A 93 11.76 2.92 -2.42
N SER A 94 10.73 3.52 -1.82
CA SER A 94 10.49 3.48 -0.37
C SER A 94 9.12 2.89 -0.03
N ILE A 95 9.01 2.22 1.12
CA ILE A 95 7.72 1.74 1.67
C ILE A 95 7.34 2.65 2.84
N TYR A 96 6.10 3.17 2.82
CA TYR A 96 5.63 4.14 3.81
C TYR A 96 4.66 3.49 4.80
N ILE A 97 5.17 3.16 5.99
CA ILE A 97 4.39 2.55 7.08
C ILE A 97 4.10 3.60 8.15
N VAL A 98 2.81 3.86 8.40
CA VAL A 98 2.34 4.67 9.52
C VAL A 98 2.25 3.78 10.75
N LYS A 99 2.97 4.13 11.81
CA LYS A 99 2.94 3.43 13.09
C LYS A 99 2.12 4.23 14.12
N PRO A 100 0.89 3.80 14.47
CA PRO A 100 0.04 4.51 15.41
C PRO A 100 0.32 4.10 16.86
N LYS A 101 -0.16 4.94 17.80
CA LYS A 101 -0.19 4.64 19.25
C LYS A 101 1.18 4.23 19.82
N CYS A 102 2.25 4.85 19.33
CA CYS A 102 3.56 4.73 19.97
C CYS A 102 3.49 5.41 21.34
N MET A 103 3.90 4.70 22.38
CA MET A 103 4.17 5.34 23.67
C MET A 103 5.40 6.24 23.48
N ALA A 104 5.31 7.48 23.91
CA ALA A 104 6.46 8.37 23.91
C ALA A 104 7.58 7.76 24.78
N HIS A 105 8.82 7.87 24.32
CA HIS A 105 9.98 7.54 25.14
C HIS A 105 9.95 8.43 26.38
N LYS A 106 9.83 7.82 27.58
CA LYS A 106 10.06 8.55 28.83
C LYS A 106 11.54 8.88 28.86
N LYS A 107 11.88 10.17 28.72
CA LYS A 107 13.21 10.70 29.02
C LYS A 107 13.53 10.48 30.49
#